data_AF-A0A0F2RZM7-F1
#
_entry.id   AF-A0A0F2RZM7-F1
#
_cell.length_a   1.000
_cell.length_b   1.000
_cell.length_c   1.000
_cell.angle_alpha   90.00
_cell.angle_beta   90.00
_cell.angle_gamma   90.00
#
_symmetry.space_group_name_H-M   'P 1'
#
loop_
_entity.id
_entity.type
_entity.pdbx_description
1 polymer ?
#
loop_
_entity_poly.entity_id
_entity_poly.type
_entity_poly.pdbx_seq_one_letter_code
_entity_poly.pdbx_strand_id
1 'polypeptide(L)' 'SLPHAVNRDQPRTDAETPALAAALQARGHTVRVTDMTSGLNLITVAPNGRLTGGADPRREGVALGE' A
#
# COMPACT_ATOMS: atom_id res chain seq x y z
N SER A 1 -0.42 10.17 3.01
CA SER A 1 -0.56 8.81 2.44
C SER A 1 -1.74 8.11 3.11
N LEU A 2 -2.41 7.20 2.41
CA LEU A 2 -3.45 6.36 3.02
C LEU A 2 -2.81 5.14 3.70
N PRO A 3 -3.37 4.62 4.80
CA PRO A 3 -2.85 3.43 5.48
C PRO A 3 -3.03 2.18 4.63
N HIS A 4 -2.08 1.24 4.71
CA HIS A 4 -2.17 -0.04 4.03
C HIS A 4 -2.89 -1.12 4.84
N ALA A 5 -3.55 -2.02 4.11
CA ALA A 5 -3.92 -3.33 4.60
C ALA A 5 -3.66 -4.38 3.51
N VAL A 6 -3.29 -5.60 3.92
CA VAL A 6 -3.13 -6.72 3.01
C VAL A 6 -3.81 -7.96 3.59
N ASN A 7 -4.56 -8.66 2.76
CA ASN A 7 -5.02 -10.02 3.03
C ASN A 7 -4.57 -10.89 1.86
N ARG A 8 -3.84 -11.97 2.16
CA ARG A 8 -3.23 -12.89 1.18
C ARG A 8 -3.96 -14.24 1.16
N ASP A 9 -5.29 -14.19 1.14
CA ASP A 9 -6.19 -15.34 1.33
C ASP A 9 -5.89 -16.11 2.62
N GLN A 10 -5.45 -15.37 3.64
CA GLN A 10 -5.12 -15.89 4.96
C GLN A 10 -6.30 -15.63 5.91
N PRO A 11 -6.41 -16.38 7.02
CA PRO A 11 -7.45 -16.14 8.03
C PRO A 11 -7.33 -14.77 8.71
N ARG A 12 -6.29 -13.97 8.42
CA ARG A 12 -6.01 -12.69 9.05
C ARG A 12 -5.62 -11.63 8.02
N THR A 13 -6.14 -10.42 8.21
CA THR A 13 -5.76 -9.20 7.47
C THR A 13 -4.70 -8.44 8.27
N ASP A 14 -3.62 -8.02 7.63
CA ASP A 14 -2.64 -7.11 8.24
C ASP A 14 -3.04 -5.66 7.94
N ALA A 15 -2.94 -4.78 8.93
CA ALA A 15 -3.26 -3.36 8.81
C ALA A 15 -2.14 -2.49 9.41
N GLU A 16 -1.82 -1.40 8.74
CA GLU A 16 -0.71 -0.51 9.11
C GLU A 16 -1.08 0.42 10.29
N THR A 17 -2.37 0.64 10.55
CA THR A 17 -2.82 1.53 11.63
C THR A 17 -3.94 0.92 12.48
N PRO A 18 -4.03 1.27 13.78
CA PRO A 18 -5.13 0.86 14.63
C PRO A 18 -6.51 1.33 14.12
N ALA A 19 -6.58 2.52 13.53
CA ALA A 19 -7.83 3.06 12.98
C ALA A 19 -8.35 2.21 11.80
N LEU A 20 -7.46 1.81 10.88
CA LEU A 20 -7.82 0.91 9.79
C LEU A 20 -8.18 -0.49 10.33
N ALA A 21 -7.46 -0.96 11.34
CA ALA A 21 -7.76 -2.24 11.98
C ALA A 21 -9.17 -2.27 12.58
N ALA A 22 -9.56 -1.24 13.34
CA ALA A 22 -10.91 -1.12 13.88
C ALA A 22 -11.98 -1.13 12.78
N ALA A 23 -11.75 -0.38 11.69
CA ALA A 23 -12.69 -0.33 10.56
C ALA A 23 -12.81 -1.67 9.80
N LEU A 24 -11.76 -2.51 9.81
CA LEU A 24 -11.78 -3.85 9.22
C LEU A 24 -12.40 -4.88 10.17
N GLN A 25 -12.13 -4.79 11.47
CA GLN A 25 -12.77 -5.63 12.49
C GLN A 25 -14.28 -5.44 12.53
N ALA A 26 -14.76 -4.19 12.38
CA ALA A 26 -16.19 -3.89 12.25
C ALA A 26 -16.85 -4.55 11.04
N ARG A 27 -16.06 -4.98 10.04
CA ARG A 27 -16.50 -5.72 8.86
C ARG A 27 -16.30 -7.23 8.97
N GLY A 28 -15.90 -7.74 10.14
CA GLY A 28 -15.74 -9.19 10.39
C GLY A 28 -14.35 -9.75 10.11
N HIS A 29 -13.35 -8.91 9.82
CA HIS A 29 -11.98 -9.39 9.64
C HIS A 29 -11.29 -9.66 10.98
N THR A 30 -10.57 -10.78 11.07
CA THR A 30 -9.52 -10.95 12.07
C THR A 30 -8.32 -10.11 11.63
N VAL A 31 -7.86 -9.16 12.44
CA VAL A 31 -6.83 -8.18 12.03
C VAL A 31 -5.55 -8.25 12.88
N ARG A 32 -4.38 -8.01 12.28
CA ARG A 32 -3.11 -7.71 12.95
C ARG A 32 -2.69 -6.28 12.66
N VAL A 33 -2.38 -5.51 13.68
CA VAL A 33 -1.61 -4.27 13.48
C VAL A 33 -0.15 -4.66 13.38
N THR A 34 0.51 -4.27 12.29
CA THR A 34 1.93 -4.55 12.04
C THR A 34 2.49 -3.50 11.09
N ASP A 35 3.80 -3.24 11.21
CA ASP A 35 4.48 -2.37 10.27
C ASP A 35 4.45 -2.99 8.86
N MET A 36 4.08 -2.19 7.86
CA MET A 36 4.02 -2.60 6.47
C MET A 36 5.16 -1.93 5.69
N THR A 37 6.39 -2.41 5.89
CA THR A 37 7.63 -1.75 5.45
C THR A 37 7.89 -1.76 3.93
N SER A 38 7.03 -2.39 3.12
CA SER A 38 7.16 -2.32 1.66
C SER A 38 6.81 -0.92 1.12
N GLY A 39 7.41 -0.55 -0.01
CA GLY A 39 7.14 0.69 -0.75
C GLY A 39 6.68 0.40 -2.16
N LEU A 40 5.63 1.09 -2.60
CA LEU A 40 5.13 0.95 -3.96
C LEU A 40 5.98 1.80 -4.93
N ASN A 41 6.40 1.20 -6.04
CA ASN A 41 6.99 1.91 -7.18
C ASN A 41 6.11 1.65 -8.40
N LEU A 42 5.79 2.71 -9.14
CA LEU A 42 4.84 2.71 -10.25
C LEU A 42 5.50 3.27 -11.49
N ILE A 43 5.13 2.71 -12.64
CA ILE A 43 5.34 3.30 -13.95
C ILE A 43 3.99 3.31 -14.66
N THR A 44 3.54 4.49 -15.06
CA THR A 44 2.35 4.66 -15.89
C THR A 44 2.77 4.91 -17.33
N VAL A 45 2.14 4.20 -18.27
CA VAL A 45 2.35 4.38 -19.71
C VAL A 45 1.15 5.13 -20.28
N ALA A 46 1.38 6.34 -20.79
CA ALA A 46 0.34 7.10 -21.47
C ALA A 46 0.09 6.56 -22.89
N PRO A 47 -1.08 6.82 -23.50
CA PRO A 47 -1.40 6.34 -24.85
C PRO A 47 -0.40 6.80 -25.93
N ASN A 48 0.29 7.91 -25.70
CA ASN A 48 1.34 8.44 -26.58
C ASN A 48 2.74 7.85 -26.29
N GLY A 49 2.84 6.83 -25.42
CA GLY A 49 4.09 6.19 -25.04
C GLY A 49 4.88 6.90 -23.92
N ARG A 50 4.43 8.06 -23.43
CA ARG A 50 5.11 8.76 -22.33
C ARG A 50 5.05 7.96 -21.03
N LEU A 51 6.20 7.79 -20.38
CA LEU A 51 6.30 7.15 -19.08
C LEU A 51 6.20 8.19 -17.95
N THR A 52 5.54 7.83 -16.86
CA THR A 52 5.54 8.62 -15.62
C THR A 52 5.83 7.68 -14.45
N GLY A 53 6.95 7.91 -13.78
CA GLY A 53 7.34 7.16 -12.59
C GLY A 53 6.71 7.74 -11.33
N GLY A 54 6.39 6.89 -10.36
CA GLY A 54 5.92 7.29 -9.04
C GLY A 54 6.56 6.42 -7.97
N ALA A 55 7.17 7.04 -6.97
CA ALA A 55 7.65 6.36 -5.77
C ALA A 55 6.74 6.71 -4.60
N ASP A 56 6.42 5.71 -3.80
CA ASP A 56 5.63 5.89 -2.59
C ASP A 56 6.41 6.73 -1.55
N PRO A 57 5.92 7.93 -1.18
CA PRO A 57 6.64 8.83 -0.28
C PRO A 57 6.79 8.27 1.14
N ARG A 58 6.15 7.15 1.46
CA ARG A 58 6.34 6.46 2.74
C ARG A 58 7.68 5.76 2.83
N ARG A 59 8.38 5.54 1.70
CA ARG A 59 9.67 4.84 1.65
C ARG A 59 10.68 5.66 0.85
N GLU A 60 11.93 5.20 0.89
CA GLU A 60 13.09 5.89 0.32
C GLU A 60 13.20 5.76 -1.22
N GLY A 61 12.14 5.33 -1.90
CA GLY A 61 12.12 5.19 -3.35
C GLY A 61 12.15 6.55 -4.06
N VAL A 62 12.84 6.64 -5.19
CA VAL A 62 12.86 7.81 -6.07
C VAL A 62 12.56 7.36 -7.50
N ALA A 63 11.64 8.05 -8.16
CA ALA A 63 11.37 7.86 -9.57
C ALA A 63 12.28 8.79 -10.40
N LEU A 64 13.04 8.23 -11.33
CA LEU A 64 13.96 8.95 -12.23
C LEU A 64 13.65 8.59 -13.69
N GLY A 65 13.96 9.51 -14.60
CA GLY A 65 13.82 9.33 -16.05
C GLY A 65 14.47 10.49 -16.82
N GLU A 66 14.83 10.24 -18.08
CA GLU A 66 15.37 11.23 -19.04
C GLU A 66 14.30 11.68 -20.03
#